data_AF-A0A2E2CUV3-F1
#
_entry.id   AF-A0A2E2CUV3-F1
#
_cell.length_a   1.000
_cell.length_b   1.000
_cell.length_c   1.000
_cell.angle_alpha   90.00
_cell.angle_beta   90.00
_cell.angle_gamma   90.00
#
_symmetry.space_group_name_H-M   'P 1'
#
loop_
_entity.id
_entity.type
_entity.pdbx_description
1 polymer ?
#
loop_
_entity_poly.entity_id
_entity_poly.type
_entity_poly.pdbx_seq_one_letter_code
_entity_poly.pdbx_strand_id
1 'polypeptide(L)' 'MADFIEEDRVRDGPMDQEILTMVVEALRHQGFPNATHESIFGDPDHRAAAVDLLKDCRPMPVVLSLIDALHSH' A
#
# COMPACT_ATOMS: atom_id res chain seq x y z
N MET A 1 -28.04 -5.36 -13.92
CA MET A 1 -27.20 -4.32 -14.56
C MET A 1 -26.30 -3.82 -13.46
N ALA A 2 -25.11 -4.41 -13.35
CA ALA A 2 -24.19 -4.12 -12.27
C ALA A 2 -23.46 -2.84 -12.63
N ASP A 3 -23.88 -1.75 -11.99
CA ASP A 3 -23.19 -0.47 -12.01
C ASP A 3 -22.01 -0.63 -11.04
N PHE A 4 -20.93 -1.24 -11.54
CA PHE A 4 -19.63 -1.22 -10.87
C PHE A 4 -19.15 0.22 -10.97
N ILE A 5 -19.49 1.01 -9.96
CA ILE A 5 -18.96 2.36 -9.78
C ILE A 5 -17.44 2.23 -9.82
N GLU A 6 -16.84 2.81 -10.85
CA GLU A 6 -15.40 2.93 -11.08
C GLU A 6 -14.65 3.16 -9.77
N GLU A 7 -13.91 2.14 -9.33
CA GLU A 7 -12.94 2.12 -8.23
C GLU A 7 -11.68 2.97 -8.57
N ASP A 8 -11.88 4.16 -9.14
CA ASP A 8 -10.80 5.07 -9.55
C ASP A 8 -10.65 6.27 -8.58
N ARG A 9 -11.20 6.18 -7.36
CA ARG A 9 -11.22 7.31 -6.41
C ARG A 9 -10.75 7.01 -5.00
N VAL A 10 -10.01 5.93 -4.78
CA VAL A 10 -9.38 5.61 -3.48
C VAL A 10 -7.85 5.70 -3.57
N ARG A 11 -7.32 6.72 -4.26
CA ARG A 11 -5.87 6.99 -4.31
C ARG A 11 -5.46 8.32 -3.68
N ASP A 12 -6.40 9.11 -3.16
CA ASP A 12 -6.14 10.51 -2.76
C ASP A 12 -6.86 10.90 -1.44
N GLY A 13 -7.16 9.93 -0.58
CA GLY A 13 -7.66 10.21 0.75
C GLY A 13 -6.51 10.58 1.70
N PRO A 14 -6.77 11.38 2.75
CA PRO A 14 -5.74 11.63 3.78
C PRO A 14 -5.29 10.33 4.47
N MET A 15 -6.12 9.29 4.47
CA MET A 15 -5.88 8.06 5.24
C MET A 15 -5.00 7.04 4.51
N ASP A 16 -5.08 6.93 3.19
CA ASP A 16 -4.18 6.06 2.41
C ASP A 16 -2.74 6.58 2.42
N GLN A 17 -2.54 7.90 2.30
CA GLN A 17 -1.21 8.50 2.46
C GLN A 17 -0.61 8.31 3.85
N GLU A 18 -1.44 8.38 4.91
CA GLU A 18 -0.98 8.09 6.27
C GLU A 18 -0.53 6.64 6.41
N ILE A 19 -1.33 5.68 5.90
CA ILE A 19 -0.97 4.25 5.96
C ILE A 19 0.31 3.99 5.17
N LEU A 20 0.42 4.52 3.96
CA LEU A 20 1.63 4.38 3.14
C LEU A 20 2.86 4.97 3.82
N THR A 21 2.71 6.10 4.51
CA THR A 21 3.79 6.70 5.30
C THR A 21 4.21 5.80 6.45
N MET A 22 3.25 5.25 7.20
CA MET A 22 3.54 4.28 8.27
C MET A 22 4.24 3.02 7.74
N VAL A 23 3.83 2.51 6.58
CA VAL A 23 4.46 1.35 5.94
C VAL A 23 5.89 1.68 5.51
N VAL A 24 6.14 2.83 4.89
CA VAL A 24 7.50 3.28 4.53
C VAL A 24 8.39 3.36 5.77
N GLU A 25 7.89 3.96 6.85
CA GLU A 25 8.65 4.05 8.10
C GLU A 25 8.94 2.67 8.68
N ALA A 26 7.95 1.78 8.74
CA ALA A 26 8.12 0.41 9.21
C ALA A 26 9.14 -0.36 8.35
N LEU A 27 9.15 -0.17 7.03
CA LEU A 27 10.13 -0.79 6.13
C LEU A 27 11.56 -0.30 6.39
N ARG A 28 11.73 1.01 6.61
CA ARG A 28 13.03 1.59 6.97
C ARG A 28 13.59 0.99 8.26
N HIS A 29 12.72 0.75 9.24
CA HIS A 29 13.09 0.12 10.51
C HIS A 29 13.39 -1.39 10.39
N GLN A 30 12.91 -2.07 9.35
CA GLN A 30 13.08 -3.51 9.14
C GLN A 30 14.26 -3.89 8.23
N GLY A 31 15.00 -2.91 7.70
CA GLY A 31 16.19 -3.15 6.88
C GLY A 31 16.13 -2.60 5.45
N PHE A 32 15.10 -1.83 5.11
CA PHE A 32 14.97 -1.12 3.83
C PHE A 32 15.17 0.40 4.02
N PRO A 33 16.40 0.88 4.32
CA PRO A 33 16.65 2.29 4.67
C PRO A 33 16.30 3.26 3.53
N ASN A 34 16.28 2.77 2.29
CA ASN A 34 15.96 3.55 1.10
C ASN A 34 14.48 3.43 0.69
N ALA A 35 13.63 2.82 1.50
CA ALA A 35 12.21 2.72 1.20
C ALA A 35 11.59 4.12 1.09
N THR A 36 10.85 4.36 0.02
CA THR A 36 10.06 5.57 -0.24
C THR A 36 8.71 5.16 -0.80
N HIS A 37 7.75 6.09 -0.87
CA HIS A 37 6.47 5.80 -1.53
C HIS A 37 6.70 5.32 -2.96
N GLU A 38 7.56 6.00 -3.72
CA GLU A 38 7.92 5.59 -5.09
C GLU A 38 8.59 4.22 -5.14
N SER A 39 9.48 3.89 -4.19
CA SER A 39 10.17 2.61 -4.20
C SER A 39 9.22 1.44 -3.94
N ILE A 40 8.16 1.63 -3.14
CA ILE A 40 7.15 0.59 -2.91
C ILE A 40 6.39 0.25 -4.21
N PHE A 41 6.22 1.22 -5.11
CA PHE A 41 5.61 0.98 -6.41
C PHE A 41 6.63 0.56 -7.49
N GLY A 42 7.89 0.98 -7.40
CA GLY A 42 8.90 0.73 -8.42
C GLY A 42 9.80 -0.48 -8.20
N ASP A 43 9.97 -0.93 -6.95
CA ASP A 43 10.89 -1.98 -6.56
C ASP A 43 10.11 -3.21 -6.04
N PRO A 44 10.32 -4.41 -6.63
CA PRO A 44 9.56 -5.60 -6.27
C PRO A 44 9.86 -6.10 -4.84
N ASP A 45 11.07 -5.90 -4.32
CA ASP A 45 11.43 -6.29 -2.96
C ASP A 45 10.77 -5.37 -1.93
N HIS A 46 10.79 -4.05 -2.17
CA HIS A 46 10.07 -3.08 -1.33
C HIS A 46 8.56 -3.31 -1.36
N ARG A 47 8.01 -3.62 -2.53
CA ARG A 47 6.59 -3.93 -2.70
C ARG A 47 6.18 -5.17 -1.91
N ALA A 48 6.93 -6.26 -2.03
CA ALA A 48 6.63 -7.49 -1.33
C ALA A 48 6.62 -7.28 0.19
N ALA A 49 7.61 -6.56 0.72
CA ALA A 49 7.68 -6.24 2.14
C ALA A 49 6.56 -5.29 2.60
N ALA A 50 6.17 -4.31 1.77
CA ALA A 50 5.02 -3.44 2.04
C ALA A 50 3.71 -4.22 2.13
N VAL A 51 3.50 -5.14 1.19
CA VAL A 51 2.31 -6.01 1.17
C VAL A 51 2.28 -6.93 2.39
N ASP A 52 3.42 -7.46 2.84
CA ASP A 52 3.50 -8.30 4.03
C ASP A 52 3.08 -7.54 5.29
N LEU A 53 3.55 -6.29 5.45
CA LEU A 53 3.14 -5.41 6.55
C LEU A 53 1.65 -5.07 6.53
N LEU A 54 1.12 -4.80 5.33
CA LEU A 54 -0.31 -4.54 5.16
C LEU A 54 -1.14 -5.80 5.46
N LYS A 55 -0.66 -7.00 5.13
CA LYS A 55 -1.34 -8.27 5.45
C LYS A 55 -1.36 -8.58 6.94
N ASP A 56 -0.36 -8.13 7.70
CA ASP A 56 -0.34 -8.29 9.17
C ASP A 56 -1.38 -7.40 9.87
N CYS A 57 -1.77 -6.28 9.24
CA CYS A 57 -2.85 -5.44 9.72
C CYS A 57 -4.21 -6.15 9.58
N ARG A 58 -5.05 -6.11 10.64
CA ARG A 58 -6.43 -6.64 10.59
C ARG A 58 -7.16 -6.11 9.35
N PRO A 59 -8.00 -6.93 8.67
CA PRO A 59 -8.57 -6.58 7.36
C PRO A 59 -9.50 -5.37 7.49
N MET A 60 -8.93 -4.20 7.26
CA MET A 60 -9.66 -2.96 7.04
C MET A 60 -9.83 -2.79 5.52
N PRO A 61 -10.99 -2.28 5.05
CA PRO A 61 -11.24 -2.09 3.62
C PRO A 61 -10.12 -1.32 2.91
N VAL A 62 -9.58 -0.28 3.57
CA VAL A 62 -8.48 0.54 3.06
C VAL A 62 -7.16 -0.24 2.86
N VAL A 63 -6.87 -1.20 3.75
CA VAL A 63 -5.67 -2.03 3.66
C VAL A 63 -5.77 -3.00 2.49
N LEU A 64 -6.97 -3.58 2.28
CA LEU A 64 -7.23 -4.46 1.15
C LEU A 64 -7.10 -3.72 -0.19
N SER A 65 -7.62 -2.49 -0.28
CA SER A 65 -7.46 -1.64 -1.46
C SER A 65 -5.98 -1.32 -1.76
N LEU A 66 -5.17 -1.09 -0.74
CA LEU A 66 -3.73 -0.83 -0.91
C LEU A 66 -2.97 -2.07 -1.42
N ILE A 67 -3.30 -3.26 -0.91
CA ILE A 67 -2.70 -4.52 -1.39
C ILE A 67 -3.04 -4.76 -2.86
N ASP A 68 -4.29 -4.52 -3.27
CA ASP A 68 -4.73 -4.69 -4.65
C ASP A 68 -4.00 -3.72 -5.61
N ALA A 69 -3.88 -2.45 -5.21
CA ALA A 69 -3.11 -1.45 -5.97
C ALA A 69 -1.63 -1.86 -6.15
N LEU A 70 -1.03 -2.49 -5.13
CA LEU A 70 0.34 -3.02 -5.19
C LEU A 70 0.45 -4.35 -5.95
N HIS A 71 -0.63 -4.98 -6.39
CA HIS A 71 -0.56 -6.13 -7.29
C HIS A 71 -0.84 -5.77 -8.74
N SER A 72 -1.53 -4.64 -8.99
CA SER A 72 -1.96 -4.23 -10.33
C SER A 72 -0.90 -3.48 -11.16
N HIS A 73 0.25 -3.13 -10.57
CA HIS A 73 1.41 -2.53 -11.25
C HIS A 73 2.54 -3.53 -11.49
#